data_AF-K1ZBF2-F1
#
_entry.id   AF-K1ZBF2-F1
#
_cell.length_a   1.000
_cell.length_b   1.000
_cell.length_c   1.000
_cell.angle_alpha   90.00
_cell.angle_beta   90.00
_cell.angle_gamma   90.00
#
_symmetry.space_group_name_H-M   'P 1'
#
loop_
_entity.id
_entity.type
_entity.pdbx_description
1 polymer ?
#
loop_
_entity_poly.entity_id
_entity_poly.type
_entity_poly.pdbx_seq_one_letter_code
_entity_poly.pdbx_strand_id
1 'polypeptide(L)'
;MRVVSQLNKEKEKAMKCPKCGKNDSRDNFCGGCGAQLREKCQECGNMEPIGQPSCMNELKAIGEKVCEIKNKIYSSKWPERISLGVMLGYMTISATVVLMLKEDINAFFSSSSGDLLLIIFFWCMGILPVTCTEIRLRKKVNSCAELAVEKFWSENPELKVKYDVWQEWLKLQK
;
A
#
# COMPACT_ATOMS: atom_id res chain seq x y z
N MET A 1 5.24 7.28 9.39
CA MET A 1 4.32 8.41 9.10
C MET A 1 4.85 9.47 8.11
N ARG A 2 6.16 9.59 7.81
CA ARG A 2 6.68 10.60 6.85
C ARG A 2 6.49 10.29 5.35
N VAL A 3 6.21 9.04 4.98
CA VAL A 3 6.10 8.65 3.55
C VAL A 3 4.76 9.08 2.93
N VAL A 4 3.70 9.18 3.74
CA VAL A 4 2.36 9.57 3.24
C VAL A 4 2.28 11.06 2.88
N SER A 5 3.04 11.93 3.57
CA SER A 5 3.03 13.37 3.27
C SER A 5 3.82 13.74 2.01
N GLN A 6 4.77 12.91 1.56
CA GLN A 6 5.54 13.16 0.35
C GLN A 6 4.77 12.75 -0.92
N LEU A 7 3.93 11.71 -0.86
CA LEU A 7 3.08 11.28 -1.99
C LEU A 7 1.99 12.30 -2.37
N ASN A 8 1.60 13.18 -1.43
CA ASN A 8 0.60 14.23 -1.70
C ASN A 8 1.17 15.47 -2.41
N LYS A 9 2.50 15.63 -2.48
CA LYS A 9 3.13 16.80 -3.14
C LYS A 9 3.46 16.58 -4.63
N GLU A 10 3.52 15.33 -5.10
CA GLU A 10 3.90 15.00 -6.48
C GLU A 10 2.72 14.64 -7.40
N LYS A 11 1.48 14.62 -6.88
CA LYS A 11 0.26 14.29 -7.65
C LYS A 11 -0.69 15.47 -7.86
N GLU A 12 -0.18 16.69 -7.94
CA GLU A 12 -0.88 17.74 -8.71
C GLU A 12 -0.73 17.40 -10.20
N LYS A 13 -1.53 16.42 -10.65
CA LYS A 13 -1.63 16.07 -12.06
C LYS A 13 -2.06 17.32 -12.81
N ALA A 14 -1.27 17.69 -13.82
CA ALA A 14 -1.66 18.74 -14.75
C ALA A 14 -3.00 18.38 -15.39
N MET A 15 -4.00 19.25 -15.24
CA MET A 15 -5.31 19.07 -15.82
C MET A 15 -5.25 19.50 -17.28
N LYS A 16 -5.80 18.68 -18.18
CA LYS A 16 -5.86 19.03 -19.59
C LYS A 16 -7.00 20.02 -19.82
N CYS A 17 -6.71 21.17 -20.40
CA CYS A 17 -7.75 22.14 -20.74
C CYS A 17 -8.73 21.53 -21.75
N PRO A 18 -10.05 21.51 -21.48
CA PRO A 18 -11.03 20.94 -22.41
C PRO A 18 -11.15 21.75 -23.70
N LYS A 19 -10.81 23.04 -23.68
CA LYS A 19 -10.94 23.94 -24.84
C LYS A 19 -9.75 23.86 -25.79
N CYS A 20 -8.51 23.84 -25.27
CA CYS A 20 -7.30 23.90 -26.11
C CYS A 20 -6.39 22.68 -25.98
N GLY A 21 -6.72 21.71 -25.12
CA GLY A 21 -5.97 20.46 -24.96
C GLY A 21 -4.57 20.61 -24.33
N LYS A 22 -4.17 21.82 -23.90
CA LYS A 22 -2.90 22.05 -23.22
C LYS A 22 -3.00 21.60 -21.77
N ASN A 23 -1.91 21.03 -21.25
CA ASN A 23 -1.81 20.67 -19.84
C ASN A 23 -1.52 21.93 -19.04
N ASP A 24 -2.43 22.30 -18.14
CA ASP A 24 -2.24 23.39 -17.20
C ASP A 24 -2.27 22.86 -15.78
N SER A 25 -1.29 23.25 -14.98
CA SER A 25 -1.00 22.53 -13.74
C SER A 25 -1.56 23.15 -12.47
N ARG A 26 -1.93 24.45 -12.45
CA ARG A 26 -2.20 25.12 -11.16
C ARG A 26 -3.28 26.18 -11.14
N ASP A 27 -3.58 26.81 -12.26
CA ASP A 27 -4.43 28.00 -12.26
C ASP A 27 -5.92 27.68 -12.42
N ASN A 28 -6.77 28.58 -11.92
CA ASN A 28 -8.22 28.54 -12.14
C ASN A 28 -8.61 28.71 -13.61
N PHE A 29 -7.67 29.21 -14.43
CA PHE A 29 -7.83 29.48 -15.85
C PHE A 29 -6.68 28.85 -16.62
N CYS A 30 -6.94 28.44 -17.87
CA CYS A 30 -5.91 27.95 -18.76
C CYS A 30 -5.02 29.11 -19.24
N GLY A 31 -3.72 29.04 -18.99
CA GLY A 31 -2.75 30.04 -19.46
C GLY A 31 -2.64 30.12 -20.99
N GLY A 32 -3.05 29.06 -21.70
CA GLY A 32 -3.03 29.02 -23.15
C GLY A 32 -4.24 29.64 -23.86
N CYS A 33 -5.45 29.55 -23.27
CA CYS A 33 -6.69 29.99 -23.94
C CYS A 33 -7.64 30.79 -23.06
N GLY A 34 -7.27 31.05 -21.79
CA GLY A 34 -8.08 31.80 -20.82
C GLY A 34 -9.35 31.08 -20.34
N ALA A 35 -9.61 29.85 -20.78
CA ALA A 35 -10.80 29.11 -20.36
C ALA A 35 -10.72 28.78 -18.86
N GLN A 36 -11.83 28.95 -18.15
CA GLN A 36 -11.95 28.54 -16.75
C GLN A 36 -11.78 27.01 -16.66
N LEU A 37 -10.96 26.56 -15.71
CA LEU A 37 -10.65 25.14 -15.46
C LEU A 37 -11.22 24.64 -14.14
N ARG A 38 -11.51 25.56 -13.22
CA ARG A 38 -12.04 25.26 -11.89
C ARG A 38 -13.30 26.05 -11.59
N GLU A 39 -14.27 25.40 -10.96
CA GLU A 39 -15.54 25.98 -10.53
C GLU A 39 -15.71 25.87 -9.01
N LYS A 40 -16.53 26.74 -8.44
CA LYS A 40 -16.80 26.72 -7.01
C LYS A 40 -17.79 25.60 -6.72
N CYS A 41 -17.37 24.63 -5.92
CA CYS A 41 -18.24 23.56 -5.44
C CYS A 41 -19.39 24.13 -4.60
N GLN A 42 -20.63 23.75 -4.91
CA GLN A 42 -21.82 24.26 -4.21
C GLN A 42 -21.91 23.71 -2.78
N GLU A 43 -21.36 22.52 -2.52
CA GLU A 43 -21.46 21.87 -1.22
C GLU A 43 -20.42 22.39 -0.23
N CYS A 44 -19.16 22.53 -0.65
CA CYS A 44 -18.07 22.91 0.26
C CYS A 44 -17.49 24.31 0.01
N GLY A 45 -17.86 24.97 -1.10
CA GLY A 45 -17.39 26.31 -1.43
C GLY A 45 -15.94 26.41 -1.96
N ASN A 46 -15.23 25.29 -2.12
CA ASN A 46 -13.87 25.26 -2.66
C ASN A 46 -13.82 25.27 -4.19
N MET A 47 -12.71 25.72 -4.78
CA MET A 47 -12.48 25.71 -6.23
C MET A 47 -12.01 24.32 -6.70
N GLU A 48 -12.89 23.58 -7.35
CA GLU A 48 -12.67 22.20 -7.81
C GLU A 48 -12.60 22.13 -9.35
N PRO A 49 -11.95 21.11 -9.92
CA PRO A 49 -11.91 20.88 -11.37
C PRO A 49 -13.31 20.80 -11.99
N ILE A 50 -13.51 21.46 -13.12
CA ILE A 50 -14.80 21.40 -13.86
C ILE A 50 -15.08 19.98 -14.34
N GLY A 51 -16.34 19.57 -14.23
CA GLY A 51 -16.82 18.25 -14.68
C GLY A 51 -16.55 17.13 -13.69
N GLN A 52 -16.26 17.46 -12.44
CA GLN A 52 -16.18 16.49 -11.36
C GLN A 52 -17.60 16.14 -10.86
N PRO A 53 -17.96 14.86 -10.74
CA PRO A 53 -19.32 14.44 -10.41
C PRO A 53 -19.69 14.58 -8.93
N SER A 54 -18.72 14.83 -8.05
CA SER A 54 -18.95 14.94 -6.59
C SER A 54 -17.88 15.79 -5.93
N CYS A 55 -18.24 16.40 -4.81
CA CYS A 55 -17.35 17.22 -3.98
C CYS A 55 -16.08 16.48 -3.57
N MET A 56 -14.92 17.08 -3.81
CA MET A 56 -13.62 16.47 -3.53
C MET A 56 -13.35 16.33 -2.03
N ASN A 57 -13.86 17.26 -1.21
CA ASN A 57 -13.76 17.16 0.25
C ASN A 57 -14.55 15.98 0.80
N GLU A 58 -15.77 15.75 0.29
CA GLU A 58 -16.60 14.61 0.70
C GLU A 58 -15.90 13.29 0.33
N LEU A 59 -15.40 13.18 -0.90
CA LEU A 59 -14.66 12.01 -1.37
C LEU A 59 -13.38 11.76 -0.56
N LYS A 60 -12.66 12.84 -0.20
CA LYS A 60 -11.48 12.75 0.66
C LYS A 60 -11.84 12.22 2.05
N ALA A 61 -12.93 12.70 2.65
CA ALA A 61 -13.40 12.22 3.94
C ALA A 61 -13.80 10.72 3.89
N ILE A 62 -14.43 10.28 2.80
CA ILE A 62 -14.73 8.85 2.58
C ILE A 62 -13.43 8.04 2.48
N GLY A 63 -12.46 8.51 1.69
CA GLY A 63 -11.16 7.86 1.54
C GLY A 63 -10.39 7.75 2.87
N GLU A 64 -10.45 8.78 3.70
CA GLU A 64 -9.85 8.80 5.04
C GLU A 64 -10.50 7.75 5.96
N LYS A 65 -11.84 7.64 5.96
CA LYS A 65 -12.56 6.60 6.73
C LYS A 65 -12.18 5.18 6.28
N VAL A 66 -12.13 4.92 4.98
CA VAL A 66 -11.70 3.63 4.43
C VAL A 66 -10.25 3.32 4.82
N CYS A 67 -9.37 4.33 4.78
CA CYS A 67 -7.98 4.19 5.21
C CYS A 67 -7.87 3.90 6.71
N GLU A 68 -8.68 4.56 7.53
CA GLU A 68 -8.73 4.32 8.98
C GLU A 68 -9.18 2.89 9.31
N ILE A 69 -10.23 2.38 8.65
CA ILE A 69 -10.69 0.99 8.80
C ILE A 69 -9.57 0.01 8.46
N LYS A 70 -8.92 0.21 7.30
CA LYS A 70 -7.76 -0.61 6.90
C LYS A 70 -6.65 -0.55 7.94
N ASN A 71 -6.27 0.64 8.41
CA ASN A 71 -5.22 0.82 9.40
C ASN A 71 -5.56 0.17 10.74
N LYS A 72 -6.81 0.23 11.20
CA LYS A 72 -7.25 -0.48 12.41
C LYS A 72 -7.09 -1.99 12.27
N ILE A 73 -7.38 -2.55 11.09
CA ILE A 73 -7.20 -3.98 10.81
C ILE A 73 -5.71 -4.34 10.73
N TYR A 74 -4.91 -3.55 10.01
CA TYR A 74 -3.48 -3.80 9.91
C TYR A 74 -2.79 -3.68 11.27
N SER A 75 -3.12 -2.67 12.09
CA SER A 75 -2.53 -2.46 13.42
C SER A 75 -2.99 -3.48 14.46
N SER A 76 -4.26 -3.91 14.44
CA SER A 76 -4.75 -4.91 15.40
C SER A 76 -4.32 -6.34 15.09
N LYS A 77 -4.11 -6.67 13.80
CA LYS A 77 -3.87 -8.05 13.36
C LYS A 77 -2.42 -8.37 12.98
N TRP A 78 -1.54 -7.37 12.94
CA TRP A 78 -0.08 -7.58 12.88
C TRP A 78 0.52 -7.40 14.27
N PRO A 79 0.50 -8.44 15.12
CA PRO A 79 1.33 -8.40 16.30
C PRO A 79 2.79 -8.44 15.82
N GLU A 80 3.54 -7.38 16.09
CA GLU A 80 5.02 -7.38 16.03
C GLU A 80 5.61 -8.63 16.72
N ARG A 81 4.86 -9.22 17.65
CA ARG A 81 5.18 -10.46 18.36
C ARG A 81 5.27 -11.71 17.47
N ILE A 82 4.50 -11.83 16.38
CA ILE A 82 4.60 -13.01 15.48
C ILE A 82 5.93 -12.98 14.72
N SER A 83 6.35 -11.79 14.27
CA SER A 83 7.66 -11.62 13.63
C SER A 83 8.80 -11.97 14.58
N LEU A 84 8.77 -11.45 15.82
CA LEU A 84 9.83 -11.72 16.79
C LEU A 84 9.90 -13.20 17.19
N GLY A 85 8.75 -13.83 17.45
CA GLY A 85 8.69 -15.24 17.85
C GLY A 85 9.19 -16.19 16.75
N VAL A 86 8.83 -15.93 15.49
CA VAL A 86 9.32 -16.72 14.35
C VAL A 86 10.83 -16.52 14.15
N MET A 87 11.33 -15.29 14.28
CA MET A 87 12.77 -15.00 14.18
C MET A 87 13.56 -15.67 15.31
N LEU A 88 13.10 -15.57 16.56
CA LEU A 88 13.75 -16.22 17.72
C LEU A 88 13.72 -17.75 17.59
N GLY A 89 12.59 -18.32 17.15
CA GLY A 89 12.48 -19.75 16.85
C GLY A 89 13.48 -20.20 15.79
N TYR A 90 13.64 -19.43 14.72
CA TYR A 90 14.63 -19.73 13.68
C TYR A 90 16.08 -19.63 14.19
N MET A 91 16.40 -18.58 14.96
CA MET A 91 17.74 -18.39 15.52
C MET A 91 18.12 -19.51 16.49
N THR A 92 17.16 -20.00 17.29
CA THR A 92 17.40 -21.12 18.22
C THR A 92 17.58 -22.45 17.50
N ILE A 93 16.75 -22.74 16.49
CA ILE A 93 16.89 -23.97 15.69
C ILE A 93 18.20 -23.97 14.92
N SER A 94 18.56 -22.88 14.24
CA SER A 94 19.81 -22.77 13.50
C SER A 94 21.04 -22.90 14.40
N ALA A 95 21.05 -22.23 15.56
CA ALA A 95 22.12 -22.39 16.55
C ALA A 95 22.25 -23.85 17.04
N THR A 96 21.13 -24.54 17.29
CA THR A 96 21.14 -25.94 17.74
C THR A 96 21.72 -26.86 16.67
N VAL A 97 21.36 -26.66 15.39
CA VAL A 97 21.91 -27.43 14.26
C VAL A 97 23.42 -27.21 14.13
N VAL A 98 23.90 -25.97 14.27
CA VAL A 98 25.33 -25.65 14.25
C VAL A 98 26.08 -26.35 15.38
N LEU A 99 25.50 -26.38 16.59
CA LEU A 99 26.12 -27.05 17.74
C LEU A 99 26.16 -28.57 17.56
N MET A 100 25.10 -29.18 17.02
CA MET A 100 25.04 -30.63 16.76
C MET A 100 26.04 -31.06 15.68
N LEU A 101 26.27 -30.21 14.67
CA LEU A 101 27.19 -30.53 13.58
C LEU A 101 28.66 -30.25 13.94
N LYS A 102 28.95 -29.58 15.07
CA LYS A 102 30.31 -29.14 15.43
C LYS A 102 31.33 -30.28 15.51
N GLU A 103 30.89 -31.48 15.89
CA GLU A 103 31.76 -32.66 16.01
C GLU A 103 32.14 -33.24 14.63
N ASP A 104 31.21 -33.21 13.66
CA ASP A 104 31.44 -33.69 12.29
C ASP A 104 32.11 -32.62 11.39
N ILE A 105 31.86 -31.35 11.69
CA ILE A 105 32.33 -30.17 10.93
C ILE A 105 33.85 -30.05 10.94
N ASN A 106 34.52 -30.40 12.04
CA ASN A 106 35.98 -30.31 12.13
C ASN A 106 36.70 -31.23 11.14
N ALA A 107 36.08 -32.33 10.71
CA ALA A 107 36.63 -33.19 9.67
C ALA A 107 36.35 -32.64 8.24
N PHE A 108 35.21 -31.98 8.04
CA PHE A 108 34.72 -31.53 6.74
C PHE A 108 35.35 -30.20 6.26
N PHE A 109 35.72 -29.30 7.18
CA PHE A 109 36.37 -28.00 6.89
C PHE A 109 37.80 -28.10 6.33
N SER A 110 38.34 -29.32 6.17
CA SER A 110 39.58 -29.54 5.44
C SER A 110 39.45 -29.32 3.92
N SER A 111 38.21 -29.19 3.39
CA SER A 111 37.96 -28.91 1.97
C SER A 111 37.38 -27.50 1.75
N SER A 112 38.03 -26.70 0.91
CA SER A 112 37.70 -25.29 0.61
C SER A 112 36.30 -25.06 0.01
N SER A 113 35.56 -26.10 -0.36
CA SER A 113 34.27 -26.00 -1.06
C SER A 113 33.03 -26.27 -0.18
N GLY A 114 33.20 -26.77 1.05
CA GLY A 114 32.08 -27.13 1.94
C GLY A 114 31.27 -25.94 2.46
N ASP A 115 31.94 -24.81 2.70
CA ASP A 115 31.38 -23.67 3.43
C ASP A 115 30.27 -22.94 2.64
N LEU A 116 30.45 -22.82 1.32
CA LEU A 116 29.49 -22.16 0.45
C LEU A 116 28.16 -22.93 0.35
N LEU A 117 28.21 -24.25 0.31
CA LEU A 117 27.01 -25.09 0.22
C LEU A 117 26.18 -25.04 1.51
N LEU A 118 26.84 -25.04 2.66
CA LEU A 118 26.15 -24.88 3.95
C LEU A 118 25.48 -23.52 4.05
N ILE A 119 26.18 -22.43 3.68
CA ILE A 119 25.60 -21.08 3.69
C ILE A 119 24.38 -21.01 2.76
N ILE A 120 24.48 -21.53 1.53
CA ILE A 120 23.36 -21.56 0.59
C ILE A 120 22.20 -22.39 1.14
N PHE A 121 22.47 -23.54 1.74
CA PHE A 121 21.44 -24.39 2.34
C PHE A 121 20.72 -23.70 3.50
N PHE A 122 21.45 -23.03 4.40
CA PHE A 122 20.85 -22.24 5.49
C PHE A 122 20.01 -21.08 4.98
N TRP A 123 20.46 -20.38 3.92
CA TRP A 123 19.67 -19.33 3.27
C TRP A 123 18.39 -19.88 2.65
N CYS A 124 18.47 -20.97 1.89
CA CYS A 124 17.31 -21.59 1.24
C CYS A 124 16.31 -22.15 2.25
N MET A 125 16.78 -22.81 3.32
CA MET A 125 15.91 -23.42 4.31
C MET A 125 15.35 -22.41 5.33
N GLY A 126 16.02 -21.27 5.55
CA GLY A 126 15.56 -20.26 6.49
C GLY A 126 14.71 -19.16 5.89
N ILE A 127 15.16 -18.56 4.80
CA ILE A 127 14.53 -17.33 4.28
C ILE A 127 13.29 -17.68 3.47
N LEU A 128 13.29 -18.78 2.73
CA LEU A 128 12.16 -19.17 1.89
C LEU A 128 10.89 -19.44 2.72
N PRO A 129 10.92 -20.21 3.84
CA PRO A 129 9.73 -20.43 4.64
C PRO A 129 9.24 -19.18 5.37
N VAL A 130 10.14 -18.33 5.86
CA VAL A 130 9.79 -17.08 6.54
C VAL A 130 9.10 -16.12 5.57
N THR A 131 9.66 -15.92 4.38
CA THR A 131 9.03 -15.08 3.34
C THR A 131 7.70 -15.67 2.86
N CYS A 132 7.59 -16.99 2.68
CA CYS A 132 6.34 -17.65 2.32
C CYS A 132 5.24 -17.49 3.38
N THR A 133 5.58 -17.62 4.67
CA THR A 133 4.62 -17.44 5.77
C THR A 133 4.17 -15.98 5.86
N GLU A 134 5.08 -15.03 5.70
CA GLU A 134 4.76 -13.61 5.65
C GLU A 134 3.82 -13.27 4.48
N ILE A 135 4.08 -13.82 3.28
CA ILE A 135 3.21 -13.64 2.10
C ILE A 135 1.80 -14.20 2.37
N ARG A 136 1.69 -15.40 2.95
CA ARG A 136 0.37 -15.99 3.29
C ARG A 136 -0.38 -15.16 4.32
N LEU A 137 0.31 -14.63 5.32
CA LEU A 137 -0.28 -13.75 6.33
C LEU A 137 -0.75 -12.43 5.72
N ARG A 138 0.07 -11.80 4.86
CA ARG A 138 -0.32 -10.60 4.10
C ARG A 138 -1.58 -10.85 3.28
N LYS A 139 -1.67 -11.98 2.56
CA LYS A 139 -2.87 -12.35 1.80
C LYS A 139 -4.12 -12.47 2.70
N LYS A 140 -4.01 -13.12 3.86
CA LYS A 140 -5.14 -13.23 4.81
C LYS A 140 -5.57 -11.88 5.38
N VAL A 141 -4.62 -11.01 5.74
CA VAL A 141 -4.95 -9.68 6.27
C VAL A 141 -5.60 -8.81 5.20
N ASN A 142 -5.09 -8.84 3.97
CA ASN A 142 -5.70 -8.13 2.84
C ASN A 142 -7.14 -8.59 2.63
N SER A 143 -7.41 -9.91 2.66
CA SER A 143 -8.77 -10.44 2.55
C SER A 143 -9.69 -9.97 3.69
N CYS A 144 -9.21 -9.93 4.93
CA CYS A 144 -10.00 -9.37 6.05
C CYS A 144 -10.27 -7.87 5.88
N ALA A 145 -9.30 -7.12 5.36
CA ALA A 145 -9.46 -5.70 5.08
C ALA A 145 -10.48 -5.46 3.95
N GLU A 146 -10.46 -6.29 2.91
CA GLU A 146 -11.45 -6.26 1.82
C GLU A 146 -12.86 -6.53 2.36
N LEU A 147 -13.06 -7.59 3.14
CA LEU A 147 -14.36 -7.90 3.75
C LEU A 147 -14.90 -6.77 4.63
N ALA A 148 -14.03 -6.11 5.41
CA ALA A 148 -14.44 -4.98 6.24
C ALA A 148 -14.84 -3.76 5.39
N VAL A 149 -14.13 -3.53 4.29
CA VAL A 149 -14.45 -2.47 3.33
C VAL A 149 -15.75 -2.79 2.60
N GLU A 150 -15.97 -4.03 2.18
CA GLU A 150 -17.24 -4.48 1.60
C GLU A 150 -18.40 -4.28 2.56
N LYS A 151 -18.22 -4.61 3.84
CA LYS A 151 -19.22 -4.34 4.86
C LYS A 151 -19.54 -2.85 4.98
N PHE A 152 -18.50 -2.00 5.04
CA PHE A 152 -18.69 -0.54 5.05
C PHE A 152 -19.50 -0.05 3.84
N TRP A 153 -19.22 -0.59 2.65
CA TRP A 153 -19.98 -0.25 1.44
C TRP A 153 -21.40 -0.80 1.45
N SER A 154 -21.64 -1.96 2.05
CA SER A 154 -22.98 -2.51 2.20
C SER A 154 -23.87 -1.65 3.11
N GLU A 155 -23.26 -1.00 4.11
CA GLU A 155 -23.94 -0.09 5.02
C GLU A 155 -24.14 1.31 4.43
N ASN A 156 -23.38 1.69 3.38
CA ASN A 156 -23.39 3.02 2.76
C ASN A 156 -23.38 2.92 1.21
N PRO A 157 -24.44 2.37 0.58
CA PRO A 157 -24.46 2.11 -0.86
C PRO A 157 -24.36 3.38 -1.71
N GLU A 158 -24.93 4.50 -1.27
CA GLU A 158 -24.86 5.80 -1.94
C GLU A 158 -23.43 6.35 -2.02
N LEU A 159 -22.64 6.16 -0.96
CA LEU A 159 -21.23 6.55 -0.94
C LEU A 159 -20.39 5.69 -1.87
N LYS A 160 -20.75 4.39 -2.01
CA LYS A 160 -20.09 3.48 -2.94
C LYS A 160 -20.23 3.96 -4.38
N VAL A 161 -21.45 4.33 -4.79
CA VAL A 161 -21.72 4.84 -6.14
C VAL A 161 -20.90 6.10 -6.41
N LYS A 162 -20.89 7.07 -5.48
CA LYS A 162 -20.07 8.30 -5.62
C LYS A 162 -18.58 7.97 -5.78
N TYR A 163 -18.07 7.04 -4.96
CA TYR A 163 -16.67 6.62 -4.99
C TYR A 163 -16.30 5.92 -6.31
N ASP A 164 -17.14 5.01 -6.81
CA ASP A 164 -16.90 4.25 -8.04
C ASP A 164 -16.90 5.18 -9.27
N VAL A 165 -17.85 6.12 -9.34
CA VAL A 165 -17.89 7.14 -10.40
C VAL A 165 -16.63 8.02 -10.37
N TRP A 166 -16.16 8.38 -9.18
CA TRP A 166 -14.92 9.13 -9.04
C TRP A 166 -13.68 8.33 -9.49
N GLN A 167 -13.62 7.04 -9.17
CA GLN A 167 -12.53 6.17 -9.63
C GLN A 167 -12.48 6.06 -11.16
N GLU A 168 -13.63 5.94 -11.82
CA GLU A 168 -13.69 5.96 -13.29
C GLU A 168 -13.27 7.31 -13.86
N TRP A 169 -13.74 8.41 -13.28
CA TRP A 169 -13.29 9.74 -13.68
C TRP A 169 -11.77 9.90 -13.60
N LEU A 170 -11.13 9.40 -12.53
CA LEU A 170 -9.67 9.42 -12.39
C LEU A 170 -8.93 8.59 -13.46
N LYS A 171 -9.53 7.50 -13.95
CA LYS A 171 -8.95 6.68 -15.03
C LYS A 171 -8.97 7.45 -16.35
N LEU A 172 -10.02 8.23 -16.63
CA LEU A 172 -10.12 9.07 -17.83
C LEU A 172 -9.11 10.22 -17.85
N GLN A 173 -8.56 10.60 -16.69
CA GLN A 173 -7.52 11.62 -16.55
C GLN A 173 -6.09 11.03 -16.62
N LYS A 174 -5.91 9.76 -16.99
CA LYS A 174 -4.58 9.14 -17.23
C LYS A 174 -4.35 9.01 -18.73
#